data_AF-A0AAV5J1Z6-F1
#
_entry.id   AF-A0AAV5J1Z6-F1
#
_cell.length_a   1.000
_cell.length_b   1.000
_cell.length_c   1.000
_cell.angle_alpha   90.00
_cell.angle_beta   90.00
_cell.angle_gamma   90.00
#
_symmetry.space_group_name_H-M   'P 1'
#
loop_
_entity.id
_entity.type
_entity.pdbx_description
1 polymer ?
#
loop_
_entity_poly.entity_id
_entity_poly.type
_entity_poly.pdbx_seq_one_letter_code
_entity_poly.pdbx_strand_id
1 'polypeptide(L)'
;MGECSSQVSGDHGERKLLKRSIYMSQDTSQEDKQQIPDDDIIKWYADDVADIDTYINAAFRSSDDHQNEAYLFMKNEYVLLNYAPGTTDDKIVNGPLLICDGFPSLTDTAFGENGIDCAFACNGGAEAFIFLEISVLA
;
A
#
# COMPACT_ATOMS: atom_id res chain seq x y z
N MET A 1 -36.75 10.75 -11.65
CA MET A 1 -36.52 11.83 -12.64
C MET A 1 -35.28 12.57 -12.20
N GLY A 2 -34.27 12.62 -13.07
CA GLY A 2 -33.00 13.29 -12.81
C GLY A 2 -31.82 12.52 -13.41
N GLU A 3 -31.83 12.30 -14.72
CA GLU A 3 -30.65 11.90 -15.48
C GLU A 3 -29.69 13.10 -15.54
N CYS A 4 -28.39 12.87 -15.32
CA CYS A 4 -27.38 13.86 -15.66
C CYS A 4 -26.31 13.18 -16.52
N SER A 5 -26.48 13.36 -17.82
CA SER A 5 -25.53 12.94 -18.85
C SER A 5 -24.48 14.03 -19.05
N SER A 6 -23.21 13.64 -19.06
CA SER A 6 -22.18 14.34 -19.83
C SER A 6 -21.23 13.33 -20.44
N GLN A 7 -21.27 13.26 -21.78
CA GLN A 7 -20.28 12.58 -22.60
C GLN A 7 -19.18 13.58 -22.96
N VAL A 8 -17.91 13.18 -22.81
CA VAL A 8 -16.76 13.77 -23.49
C VAL A 8 -15.96 12.65 -24.14
N SER A 9 -15.52 12.91 -25.37
CA SER A 9 -15.05 12.01 -26.42
C SER A 9 -13.53 12.04 -26.57
N GLY A 10 -12.93 10.90 -26.96
CA GLY A 10 -11.53 10.69 -27.37
C GLY A 10 -10.55 10.40 -26.22
N ASP A 11 -9.56 9.50 -26.28
CA ASP A 11 -9.06 8.60 -27.32
C ASP A 11 -8.37 7.37 -26.64
N HIS A 12 -8.42 6.23 -27.33
CA HIS A 12 -7.89 4.88 -27.10
C HIS A 12 -6.88 4.63 -25.94
N GLY A 13 -7.39 4.41 -24.72
CA GLY A 13 -6.72 3.61 -23.71
C GLY A 13 -7.67 2.48 -23.29
N GLU A 14 -7.30 1.22 -23.53
CA GLU A 14 -8.08 0.08 -23.06
C GLU A 14 -8.28 0.18 -21.55
N ARG A 15 -9.52 0.37 -21.12
CA ARG A 15 -9.91 0.32 -19.71
C ARG A 15 -9.75 -1.11 -19.24
N LYS A 16 -8.60 -1.44 -18.66
CA LYS A 16 -8.46 -2.68 -17.89
C LYS A 16 -9.20 -2.51 -16.57
N LEU A 17 -10.45 -2.99 -16.54
CA LEU A 17 -11.15 -3.23 -15.29
C LEU A 17 -10.37 -4.29 -14.52
N LEU A 18 -9.68 -3.88 -13.46
CA LEU A 18 -9.17 -4.84 -12.50
C LEU A 18 -10.37 -5.53 -11.88
N LYS A 19 -10.48 -6.84 -12.12
CA LYS A 19 -11.47 -7.70 -11.48
C LYS A 19 -11.12 -7.71 -9.99
N ARG A 20 -11.77 -6.80 -9.26
CA ARG A 20 -11.66 -6.61 -7.81
C ARG A 20 -11.97 -7.93 -7.12
N SER A 21 -10.95 -8.76 -6.85
CA SER A 21 -11.03 -9.72 -5.76
C SER A 21 -10.63 -8.97 -4.50
N ILE A 22 -11.55 -8.15 -3.98
CA ILE A 22 -11.49 -7.91 -2.54
C ILE A 22 -11.76 -9.29 -1.95
N TYR A 23 -10.72 -9.89 -1.39
CA TYR A 23 -10.89 -11.05 -0.54
C TYR A 23 -11.55 -10.53 0.73
N MET A 24 -12.88 -10.42 0.71
CA MET A 24 -13.65 -10.45 1.94
C MET A 24 -13.41 -11.85 2.49
N SER A 25 -12.69 -11.95 3.61
CA SER A 25 -12.55 -13.22 4.31
C SER A 25 -13.95 -13.79 4.50
N GLN A 26 -14.23 -14.95 3.89
CA GLN A 26 -15.45 -15.67 4.19
C GLN A 26 -15.23 -16.27 5.56
N ASP A 27 -15.69 -15.56 6.58
CA ASP A 27 -15.76 -16.08 7.93
C ASP A 27 -16.82 -17.19 7.95
N THR A 28 -16.41 -18.39 7.54
CA THR A 28 -17.19 -19.63 7.69
C THR A 28 -16.76 -20.29 8.99
N SER A 29 -17.06 -19.62 10.11
CA SER A 29 -16.88 -20.19 11.44
C SER A 29 -18.18 -19.94 12.19
N GLN A 30 -19.09 -20.92 12.17
CA GLN A 30 -20.17 -20.93 13.16
C GLN A 30 -19.51 -20.95 14.55
N GLU A 31 -19.95 -20.06 15.43
CA GLU A 31 -19.43 -19.93 16.79
C GLU A 31 -19.62 -21.23 17.59
N ASP A 32 -18.62 -22.10 17.61
CA ASP A 32 -18.44 -23.08 18.68
C ASP A 32 -17.36 -22.55 19.63
N LYS A 33 -17.81 -21.98 20.75
CA LYS A 33 -16.96 -21.47 21.83
C LYS A 33 -16.29 -22.62 22.56
N GLN A 34 -15.28 -23.25 21.97
CA GLN A 34 -14.37 -24.12 22.71
C GLN A 34 -13.18 -23.30 23.20
N GLN A 35 -12.97 -23.34 24.53
CA GLN A 35 -11.85 -22.69 25.21
C GLN A 35 -10.51 -23.24 24.69
N ILE A 36 -9.77 -22.39 23.99
CA ILE A 36 -8.46 -22.70 23.43
C ILE A 36 -7.43 -22.67 24.59
N PRO A 37 -6.55 -23.69 24.74
CA PRO A 37 -5.49 -23.69 25.72
C PRO A 37 -4.57 -22.46 25.57
N ASP A 38 -4.16 -21.86 26.69
CA ASP A 38 -3.43 -20.58 26.75
C ASP A 38 -2.11 -20.57 25.93
N ASP A 39 -1.47 -21.73 25.77
CA ASP A 39 -0.23 -21.90 24.98
C ASP A 39 -0.46 -21.82 23.44
N ASP A 40 -1.67 -22.10 22.94
CA ASP A 40 -1.98 -22.06 21.49
C ASP A 40 -2.24 -20.63 20.98
N ILE A 41 -2.59 -19.70 21.88
CA ILE A 41 -2.83 -18.29 21.52
C ILE A 41 -1.53 -17.63 21.06
N ILE A 42 -0.43 -17.85 21.79
CA ILE A 42 0.88 -17.26 21.45
C ILE A 42 1.37 -17.80 20.10
N LYS A 43 1.08 -19.08 19.80
CA LYS A 43 1.44 -19.70 18.53
C LYS A 43 0.66 -19.12 17.35
N TRP A 44 -0.65 -18.87 17.49
CA TRP A 44 -1.45 -18.23 16.43
C TRP A 44 -0.95 -16.81 16.10
N TYR A 45 -0.54 -16.05 17.11
CA TYR A 45 0.07 -14.73 16.90
C TYR A 45 1.47 -14.80 16.29
N ALA A 46 2.26 -15.82 16.61
CA ALA A 46 3.64 -15.92 16.17
C ALA A 46 3.82 -16.61 14.81
N ASP A 47 3.04 -17.64 14.48
CA ASP A 47 3.19 -18.39 13.23
C ASP A 47 2.35 -17.78 12.09
N ASP A 48 1.06 -17.44 12.30
CA ASP A 48 0.18 -17.03 11.20
C ASP A 48 0.24 -15.52 10.88
N VAL A 49 0.63 -14.68 11.85
CA VAL A 49 0.67 -13.21 11.69
C VAL A 49 2.07 -12.70 11.35
N ALA A 50 3.13 -13.37 11.84
CA ALA A 50 4.50 -12.98 11.52
C ALA A 50 4.98 -13.49 10.15
N ASP A 51 4.34 -14.55 9.63
CA ASP A 51 4.62 -15.14 8.31
C ASP A 51 3.61 -14.68 7.23
N ILE A 52 2.72 -13.75 7.57
CA ILE A 52 2.05 -12.94 6.55
C ILE A 52 3.12 -12.00 5.98
N ASP A 53 3.49 -12.25 4.73
CA ASP A 53 4.13 -11.27 3.85
C ASP A 53 3.37 -9.94 4.02
N THR A 54 3.90 -9.03 4.84
CA THR A 54 3.27 -7.74 5.08
C THR A 54 3.21 -7.00 3.75
N TYR A 55 1.98 -6.81 3.26
CA TYR A 55 1.77 -6.36 1.89
C TYR A 55 2.32 -4.95 1.64
N ILE A 56 2.38 -4.10 2.67
CA ILE A 56 2.91 -2.73 2.62
C ILE A 56 3.94 -2.57 3.74
N ASN A 57 5.17 -2.23 3.37
CA ASN A 57 6.27 -2.00 4.31
C ASN A 57 6.21 -0.59 4.90
N ALA A 58 6.01 0.42 4.05
CA ALA A 58 5.98 1.82 4.47
C ALA A 58 4.96 2.63 3.67
N ALA A 59 4.54 3.77 4.23
CA ALA A 59 3.69 4.71 3.53
C ALA A 59 3.90 6.14 4.04
N PHE A 60 3.75 7.13 3.17
CA PHE A 60 3.63 8.52 3.58
C PHE A 60 2.66 9.30 2.67
N ARG A 61 2.01 10.31 3.25
CA ARG A 61 1.09 11.19 2.53
C ARG A 61 1.86 12.10 1.58
N SER A 62 1.35 12.30 0.37
CA SER A 62 1.88 13.29 -0.57
C SER A 62 1.76 14.72 -0.03
N SER A 63 2.40 15.67 -0.71
CA SER A 63 2.39 17.08 -0.33
C SER A 63 0.99 17.69 -0.43
N ASP A 64 0.80 18.87 0.16
CA ASP A 64 -0.48 19.58 0.12
C ASP A 64 -0.89 20.00 -1.32
N ASP A 65 0.03 19.99 -2.28
CA ASP A 65 -0.29 20.24 -3.70
C ASP A 65 -0.99 19.04 -4.37
N HIS A 66 -0.80 17.84 -3.80
CA HIS A 66 -1.32 16.56 -4.31
C HIS A 66 -2.31 15.96 -3.33
N GLN A 67 -3.49 16.56 -3.28
CA GLN A 67 -4.56 16.20 -2.34
C GLN A 67 -4.99 14.74 -2.51
N ASN A 68 -5.14 14.06 -1.38
CA ASN A 68 -5.60 12.67 -1.27
C ASN A 68 -4.69 11.62 -1.93
N GLU A 69 -3.41 11.95 -2.11
CA GLU A 69 -2.42 11.02 -2.63
C GLU A 69 -1.48 10.53 -1.53
N ALA A 70 -1.05 9.28 -1.63
CA ALA A 70 -0.08 8.66 -0.74
C ALA A 70 0.85 7.71 -1.51
N TYR A 71 2.12 7.70 -1.11
CA TYR A 71 3.09 6.73 -1.56
C TYR A 71 3.01 5.51 -0.66
N LEU A 72 2.87 4.31 -1.26
CA LEU A 72 2.92 3.03 -0.57
C LEU A 72 4.12 2.24 -1.09
N PHE A 73 4.93 1.69 -0.18
CA PHE A 73 6.15 0.95 -0.50
C PHE A 73 5.96 -0.53 -0.16
N MET A 74 6.41 -1.38 -1.07
CA MET A 74 6.27 -2.84 -1.00
C MET A 74 7.56 -3.42 -1.55
N LYS A 75 8.40 -4.02 -0.70
CA LYS A 75 9.76 -4.44 -1.06
C LYS A 75 10.52 -3.26 -1.71
N ASN A 76 11.12 -3.46 -2.88
CA ASN A 76 11.83 -2.46 -3.65
C ASN A 76 10.95 -1.70 -4.68
N GLU A 77 9.63 -1.82 -4.56
CA GLU A 77 8.65 -1.17 -5.42
C GLU A 77 7.80 -0.17 -4.64
N TYR A 78 7.15 0.73 -5.38
CA TYR A 78 6.18 1.66 -4.81
C TYR A 78 5.00 1.92 -5.75
N VAL A 79 3.90 2.38 -5.18
CA VAL A 79 2.75 2.93 -5.91
C VAL A 79 2.40 4.31 -5.35
N LEU A 80 1.94 5.21 -6.22
CA LEU A 80 1.26 6.43 -5.85
C LEU A 80 -0.25 6.18 -5.96
N LEU A 81 -0.94 6.20 -4.83
CA LEU A 81 -2.37 5.94 -4.73
C LEU A 81 -3.12 7.23 -4.42
N ASN A 82 -4.18 7.52 -5.18
CA ASN A 82 -5.21 8.44 -4.72
C ASN A 82 -6.25 7.64 -3.93
N TYR A 83 -6.34 7.89 -2.62
CA TYR A 83 -7.18 7.09 -1.72
C TYR A 83 -8.63 7.57 -1.61
N ALA A 84 -9.00 8.64 -2.32
CA ALA A 84 -10.38 9.14 -2.46
C ALA A 84 -11.22 9.07 -1.16
N PRO A 85 -10.87 9.85 -0.11
CA PRO A 85 -11.48 9.70 1.21
C PRO A 85 -12.99 9.90 1.16
N GLY A 86 -13.72 8.97 1.79
CA GLY A 86 -15.18 9.00 1.84
C GLY A 86 -15.87 8.48 0.57
N THR A 87 -15.13 7.99 -0.41
CA THR A 87 -15.68 7.26 -1.57
C THR A 87 -14.97 5.93 -1.78
N THR A 88 -15.33 5.20 -2.84
CA THR A 88 -14.67 3.95 -3.26
C THR A 88 -13.99 4.11 -4.62
N ASP A 89 -13.69 5.35 -5.00
CA ASP A 89 -13.06 5.71 -6.27
C ASP A 89 -11.54 5.77 -6.15
N ASP A 90 -10.99 5.03 -5.20
CA ASP A 90 -9.55 4.88 -5.00
C ASP A 90 -8.90 4.35 -6.28
N LYS A 91 -7.77 4.94 -6.65
CA LYS A 91 -7.09 4.64 -7.91
C LYS A 91 -5.59 4.79 -7.81
N ILE A 92 -4.89 3.90 -8.51
CA ILE A 92 -3.45 4.03 -8.72
C ILE A 92 -3.23 5.20 -9.68
N VAL A 93 -2.50 6.20 -9.23
CA VAL A 93 -2.08 7.36 -10.02
C VAL A 93 -0.81 7.03 -10.79
N ASN A 94 0.13 6.34 -10.15
CA ASN A 94 1.36 5.88 -10.76
C ASN A 94 1.85 4.56 -10.11
N GLY A 95 2.54 3.72 -10.87
CA GLY A 95 3.06 2.44 -10.39
C GLY A 95 2.23 1.21 -10.75
N PRO A 96 2.65 0.01 -10.28
CA PRO A 96 3.87 -0.22 -9.49
C PRO A 96 5.15 0.04 -10.31
N LEU A 97 6.14 0.66 -9.67
CA LEU A 97 7.46 0.97 -10.24
C LEU A 97 8.55 0.62 -9.23
N LEU A 98 9.75 0.33 -9.72
CA LEU A 98 10.93 0.24 -8.87
C LEU A 98 11.19 1.60 -8.22
N ILE A 99 11.67 1.58 -6.98
CA ILE A 99 12.00 2.81 -6.24
C ILE A 99 13.07 3.62 -6.98
N CYS A 100 14.07 2.98 -7.58
CA CYS A 100 15.12 3.65 -8.36
C CYS A 100 14.61 4.32 -9.63
N ASP A 101 13.58 3.76 -10.28
CA ASP A 101 12.97 4.35 -11.48
C ASP A 101 12.15 5.60 -11.14
N GLY A 102 11.40 5.55 -10.03
CA GLY A 102 10.59 6.67 -9.57
C GLY A 102 11.37 7.78 -8.86
N PHE A 103 12.43 7.40 -8.16
CA PHE A 103 13.30 8.29 -7.40
C PHE A 103 14.75 8.07 -7.83
N PRO A 104 15.21 8.70 -8.94
CA PRO A 104 16.57 8.53 -9.44
C PRO A 104 17.66 8.85 -8.41
N SER A 105 17.38 9.71 -7.43
CA SER A 105 18.28 10.03 -6.31
C SER A 105 18.54 8.87 -5.35
N LEU A 106 17.74 7.80 -5.41
CA LEU A 106 17.89 6.59 -4.59
C LEU A 106 18.54 5.43 -5.37
N THR A 107 18.94 5.66 -6.62
CA THR A 107 19.70 4.68 -7.43
C THR A 107 21.05 4.39 -6.76
N ASP A 108 21.48 3.13 -6.80
CA ASP A 108 22.72 2.64 -6.16
C ASP A 108 22.78 2.91 -4.64
N THR A 109 21.62 2.94 -3.99
CA THR A 109 21.49 3.01 -2.52
C THR A 109 20.75 1.80 -1.99
N ALA A 110 20.95 1.48 -0.71
CA ALA A 110 20.23 0.40 -0.05
C ALA A 110 18.70 0.59 -0.13
N PHE A 111 18.21 1.83 -0.19
CA PHE A 111 16.78 2.11 -0.34
C PHE A 111 16.23 1.71 -1.71
N GLY A 112 17.00 1.93 -2.78
CA GLY A 112 16.61 1.57 -4.14
C GLY A 112 16.66 0.05 -4.37
N GLU A 113 17.60 -0.65 -3.73
CA GLU A 113 17.80 -2.09 -3.91
C GLU A 113 16.92 -2.94 -2.98
N ASN A 114 16.84 -2.57 -1.70
CA ASN A 114 16.20 -3.39 -0.67
C ASN A 114 14.79 -2.91 -0.30
N GLY A 115 14.47 -1.64 -0.56
CA GLY A 115 13.17 -1.06 -0.21
C GLY A 115 13.19 -0.02 0.90
N ILE A 116 12.00 0.26 1.41
CA ILE A 116 11.77 1.21 2.51
C ILE A 116 10.87 0.52 3.53
N ASP A 117 11.34 0.41 4.77
CA ASP A 117 10.63 -0.27 5.86
C ASP A 117 9.81 0.68 6.73
N CYS A 118 10.15 1.97 6.72
CA CYS A 118 9.38 2.99 7.43
C CYS A 118 9.52 4.34 6.72
N ALA A 119 8.42 5.10 6.69
CA ALA A 119 8.43 6.44 6.13
C ALA A 119 7.42 7.35 6.82
N PHE A 120 7.70 8.65 6.87
CA PHE A 120 6.73 9.66 7.28
C PHE A 120 6.98 10.99 6.59
N ALA A 121 5.89 11.70 6.29
CA ALA A 121 5.94 13.03 5.68
C ALA A 121 6.30 14.11 6.71
N CYS A 122 7.01 15.15 6.28
CA CYS A 122 7.25 16.35 7.07
C CYS A 122 6.21 17.42 6.74
N ASN A 123 5.86 18.27 7.71
CA ASN A 123 4.95 19.38 7.47
C ASN A 123 5.69 20.53 6.76
N GLY A 124 5.09 21.05 5.68
CA GLY A 124 5.52 22.30 5.05
C GLY A 124 6.28 22.18 3.72
N GLY A 125 6.25 21.02 3.05
CA GLY A 125 6.83 20.87 1.72
C GLY A 125 6.70 19.45 1.13
N ALA A 126 7.37 19.23 0.00
CA ALA A 126 7.52 17.92 -0.64
C ALA A 126 8.71 17.15 -0.03
N GLU A 127 8.69 16.97 1.30
CA GLU A 127 9.76 16.32 2.05
C GLU A 127 9.21 15.17 2.89
N ALA A 128 9.94 14.05 2.91
CA ALA A 128 9.64 12.88 3.71
C ALA A 128 10.94 12.24 4.22
N PHE A 129 10.85 11.60 5.38
CA PHE A 129 11.92 10.79 5.94
C PHE A 129 11.62 9.33 5.64
N ILE A 130 12.64 8.61 5.14
CA ILE A 130 12.57 7.18 4.81
C ILE A 130 13.65 6.44 5.58
N PHE A 131 13.33 5.23 6.02
CA PHE A 131 14.20 4.38 6.83
C PHE A 131 14.17 2.97 6.26
N LEU A 132 15.32 2.31 6.35
CA LEU A 132 15.53 0.92 6.01
C LEU A 132 16.17 0.27 7.24
N GLU A 133 15.67 -0.89 7.65
CA GLU A 133 16.34 -1.70 8.65
C GLU A 133 17.57 -2.36 8.01
N ILE A 134 18.74 -2.05 8.54
CA ILE A 134 19.96 -2.77 8.18
C ILE A 134 20.07 -3.97 9.12
N SER A 135 19.60 -5.14 8.68
CA SER A 135 19.90 -6.39 9.38
C SER A 135 21.39 -6.69 9.20
N VAL A 136 22.20 -6.30 10.18
CA VAL A 136 23.61 -6.68 10.23
C VAL A 136 23.65 -8.17 10.57
N LEU A 137 24.02 -9.01 9.60
CA LEU A 137 24.40 -10.40 9.88
C LEU A 137 25.68 -10.36 10.74
N ALA A 138 25.51 -10.54 12.05
CA ALA A 138 26.60 -10.71 13.02
C ALA A 138 26.99 -12.19 13.16
#